data_AF-A0A961D7M6-F1
#
_entry.id   AF-A0A961D7M6-F1
#
_cell.length_a   1.000
_cell.length_b   1.000
_cell.length_c   1.000
_cell.angle_alpha   90.00
_cell.angle_beta   90.00
_cell.angle_gamma   90.00
#
_symmetry.space_group_name_H-M   'P 1'
#
loop_
_entity.id
_entity.type
_entity.pdbx_description
1 polymer ?
#
loop_
_entity_poly.entity_id
_entity_poly.type
_entity_poly.pdbx_seq_one_letter_code
_entity_poly.pdbx_strand_id
1 'polypeptide(L)'
;MSARPQHPHGAAAKPGSLARFGIAVAAALALIVGVAGPAQADVPEAPGSQTSQTSEAADTTGADSAEPAAASAPSAAQLAAEKKAKALKKAKAAKKAKALKKAKALKKKKARIKKKRKKFVVSALKQVGAYQDCTRVVERALHYAGIKTGDLGTQVYEYTSLGGKRVKKGGLRPGDVLIWPGRHVAVYTGKGKAVHGGWSAGRTVKNKTLVMGVKPIVVRYFDLKV
;
A
#
# COMPACT_ATOMS: atom_id res chain seq x y z
N MET A 1 -3.84 -25.49 64.05
CA MET A 1 -2.44 -25.03 64.06
C MET A 1 -2.21 -24.22 62.78
N SER A 2 -2.11 -22.91 62.99
CA SER A 2 -2.08 -21.86 61.97
C SER A 2 -0.67 -21.68 61.39
N ALA A 3 -0.58 -21.37 60.09
CA ALA A 3 0.50 -20.52 59.57
C ALA A 3 0.06 -19.85 58.26
N ARG A 4 -0.38 -18.59 58.40
CA ARG A 4 -0.53 -17.62 57.31
C ARG A 4 0.87 -17.05 56.95
N PRO A 5 1.02 -16.44 55.76
CA PRO A 5 2.30 -16.05 55.20
C PRO A 5 2.81 -14.72 55.75
N GLN A 6 4.13 -14.55 55.77
CA GLN A 6 4.78 -13.26 56.02
C GLN A 6 5.58 -12.82 54.78
N HIS A 7 5.08 -11.77 54.12
CA HIS A 7 5.94 -10.71 53.57
C HIS A 7 6.00 -9.61 54.62
N PRO A 8 7.11 -8.85 54.73
CA PRO A 8 7.01 -7.49 54.18
C PRO A 8 8.31 -6.78 53.76
N HIS A 9 8.12 -5.69 52.98
CA HIS A 9 8.93 -4.46 52.76
C HIS A 9 10.42 -4.63 52.35
N GLY A 10 11.01 -3.92 51.40
CA GLY A 10 10.67 -2.77 50.57
C GLY A 10 12.00 -2.27 49.95
N ALA A 11 12.00 -1.72 48.74
CA ALA A 11 13.15 -0.96 48.24
C ALA A 11 12.75 -0.01 47.10
N ALA A 12 12.63 1.25 47.50
CA ALA A 12 12.86 2.51 46.80
C ALA A 12 12.99 2.53 45.26
N ALA A 13 12.09 3.31 44.66
CA ALA A 13 12.26 3.94 43.36
C ALA A 13 13.37 5.02 43.40
N LYS A 14 14.19 5.09 42.34
CA LYS A 14 15.06 6.24 42.04
C LYS A 14 14.64 6.85 40.69
N PRO A 15 14.36 8.17 40.61
CA PRO A 15 14.07 8.85 39.36
C PRO A 15 15.38 9.32 38.70
N GLY A 16 15.75 8.70 37.58
CA GLY A 16 16.90 9.08 36.76
C GLY A 16 16.50 10.04 35.64
N SER A 17 16.78 11.32 35.86
CA SER A 17 17.14 12.41 34.93
C SER A 17 16.65 12.38 33.47
N LEU A 18 15.90 13.43 33.10
CA LEU A 18 15.66 13.89 31.74
C LEU A 18 16.97 14.32 31.06
N ALA A 19 17.39 13.60 30.02
CA ALA A 19 18.35 14.13 29.03
C ALA A 19 17.57 14.61 27.79
N ARG A 20 17.43 15.93 27.70
CA ARG A 20 16.97 16.67 26.52
C ARG A 20 18.05 16.58 25.45
N PHE A 21 17.88 15.74 24.45
CA PHE A 21 18.69 15.82 23.23
C PHE A 21 17.90 16.56 22.16
N GLY A 22 18.44 17.73 21.81
CA GLY A 22 17.91 18.68 20.86
C GLY A 22 17.72 18.08 19.48
N ILE A 23 16.62 18.52 18.87
CA ILE A 23 16.28 18.35 17.48
C ILE A 23 17.20 19.28 16.68
N ALA A 24 18.13 18.72 15.91
CA ALA A 24 18.82 19.43 14.84
C ALA A 24 18.39 18.80 13.50
N VAL A 25 17.33 19.35 12.92
CA VAL A 25 16.91 19.07 11.55
C VAL A 25 17.65 20.05 10.64
N ALA A 26 18.77 19.62 10.08
CA ALA A 26 19.39 20.31 8.96
C ALA A 26 18.73 19.80 7.67
N ALA A 27 17.71 20.51 7.21
CA ALA A 27 17.10 20.29 5.90
C ALA A 27 17.84 21.13 4.86
N ALA A 28 18.65 20.49 4.02
CA ALA A 28 19.18 21.09 2.80
C ALA A 28 18.49 20.44 1.59
N LEU A 29 17.55 21.17 0.98
CA LEU A 29 16.97 20.84 -0.31
C LEU A 29 16.74 22.15 -1.07
N ALA A 30 17.73 22.53 -1.88
CA ALA A 30 17.53 23.51 -2.94
C ALA A 30 16.83 22.78 -4.11
N LEU A 31 15.59 23.18 -4.39
CA LEU A 31 14.84 22.75 -5.57
C LEU A 31 14.31 23.97 -6.30
N ILE A 32 14.82 24.11 -7.52
CA ILE A 32 14.45 25.07 -8.56
C ILE A 32 13.00 24.79 -8.98
N VAL A 33 12.14 25.83 -8.99
CA VAL A 33 10.89 25.84 -9.77
C VAL A 33 10.67 27.24 -10.33
N GLY A 34 10.89 27.40 -11.63
CA GLY A 34 10.27 28.46 -12.42
C GLY A 34 8.84 28.05 -12.76
N VAL A 35 7.87 28.91 -12.45
CA VAL A 35 6.46 28.74 -12.82
C VAL A 35 6.11 29.73 -13.93
N ALA A 36 5.55 29.21 -15.01
CA ALA A 36 4.92 29.96 -16.07
C ALA A 36 3.40 30.05 -15.80
N GLY A 37 2.78 31.18 -16.11
CA GLY A 37 1.32 31.33 -16.18
C GLY A 37 0.88 32.73 -16.66
N PRO A 38 -0.29 32.87 -17.31
CA PRO A 38 -0.50 33.74 -18.48
C PRO A 38 -1.62 34.80 -18.31
N ALA A 39 -1.74 35.78 -19.23
CA ALA A 39 -3.00 36.45 -19.68
C ALA A 39 -2.68 37.59 -20.69
N GLN A 40 -3.24 37.53 -21.92
CA GLN A 40 -4.26 38.43 -22.52
C GLN A 40 -3.82 39.90 -22.72
N ALA A 41 -3.56 40.34 -23.96
CA ALA A 41 -4.50 40.77 -25.03
C ALA A 41 -5.08 42.16 -24.80
N ASP A 42 -4.63 43.16 -25.59
CA ASP A 42 -5.43 44.29 -26.08
C ASP A 42 -4.68 45.04 -27.21
N VAL A 43 -5.45 45.64 -28.12
CA VAL A 43 -5.14 46.27 -29.45
C VAL A 43 -5.71 47.71 -29.35
N PRO A 44 -5.19 48.83 -29.94
CA PRO A 44 -5.25 49.06 -31.40
C PRO A 44 -4.34 50.15 -32.09
N GLU A 45 -4.22 50.01 -33.43
CA GLU A 45 -4.38 51.00 -34.54
C GLU A 45 -3.38 52.17 -34.86
N ALA A 46 -2.66 51.99 -35.99
CA ALA A 46 -2.46 52.87 -37.19
C ALA A 46 -1.67 54.22 -37.13
N PRO A 47 -1.37 54.89 -38.28
CA PRO A 47 -0.72 54.44 -39.54
C PRO A 47 0.35 55.44 -40.09
N GLY A 48 1.08 55.06 -41.16
CA GLY A 48 1.83 55.97 -42.07
C GLY A 48 2.77 55.17 -42.99
N SER A 49 2.51 54.99 -44.30
CA SER A 49 2.87 55.85 -45.46
C SER A 49 4.35 56.26 -45.45
N GLN A 50 5.19 56.16 -46.49
CA GLN A 50 5.06 55.97 -47.96
C GLN A 50 6.50 55.85 -48.55
N THR A 51 6.67 55.17 -49.71
CA THR A 51 7.45 55.61 -50.92
C THR A 51 8.99 55.89 -50.78
N SER A 52 9.95 55.58 -51.67
CA SER A 52 10.16 54.83 -52.93
C SER A 52 11.67 54.92 -53.31
N GLN A 53 12.05 54.26 -54.43
CA GLN A 53 13.26 54.43 -55.30
C GLN A 53 14.48 53.57 -54.89
N THR A 54 14.98 52.59 -55.66
CA THR A 54 15.27 52.37 -57.09
C THR A 54 16.45 53.18 -57.65
N SER A 55 17.55 52.48 -57.92
CA SER A 55 18.47 52.67 -59.07
C SER A 55 19.47 51.49 -59.08
N GLU A 56 19.41 50.56 -60.04
CA GLU A 56 20.15 50.60 -61.32
C GLU A 56 21.48 49.82 -61.18
N ALA A 57 21.56 48.54 -61.53
CA ALA A 57 21.68 47.92 -62.87
C ALA A 57 23.09 48.03 -63.50
N ALA A 58 23.81 46.90 -63.53
CA ALA A 58 24.81 46.45 -64.52
C ALA A 58 25.27 45.05 -64.06
N ASP A 59 24.64 43.96 -64.51
CA ASP A 59 24.95 43.17 -65.72
C ASP A 59 26.45 42.95 -65.96
N THR A 60 26.95 41.74 -65.62
CA THR A 60 27.70 40.92 -66.58
C THR A 60 27.41 39.44 -66.37
N THR A 61 26.68 38.92 -67.34
CA THR A 61 26.63 37.54 -67.87
C THR A 61 27.81 36.63 -67.52
N GLY A 62 27.49 35.39 -67.14
CA GLY A 62 28.43 34.28 -67.01
C GLY A 62 27.71 32.97 -66.71
N ALA A 63 27.12 32.37 -67.76
CA ALA A 63 26.56 31.03 -67.72
C ALA A 63 27.67 29.98 -67.85
N ASP A 64 27.71 29.02 -66.92
CA ASP A 64 28.20 27.65 -67.13
C ASP A 64 27.52 26.78 -66.05
N SER A 65 26.45 26.06 -66.40
CA SER A 65 26.45 24.67 -66.89
C SER A 65 26.65 23.62 -65.78
N ALA A 66 25.54 22.90 -65.56
CA ALA A 66 25.43 21.49 -65.18
C ALA A 66 25.63 21.02 -63.72
N GLU A 67 24.69 20.13 -63.36
CA GLU A 67 24.77 19.04 -62.38
C GLU A 67 24.36 19.29 -60.91
N PRO A 68 23.73 18.29 -60.27
CA PRO A 68 22.30 18.08 -60.34
C PRO A 68 21.64 18.41 -58.99
N ALA A 69 20.34 18.68 -59.02
CA ALA A 69 19.50 18.68 -57.83
C ALA A 69 19.48 17.25 -57.23
N ALA A 70 20.46 16.94 -56.40
CA ALA A 70 20.43 15.80 -55.49
C ALA A 70 19.32 16.07 -54.48
N ALA A 71 18.10 15.66 -54.84
CA ALA A 71 17.06 15.35 -53.88
C ALA A 71 17.68 14.39 -52.86
N SER A 72 17.99 14.93 -51.68
CA SER A 72 18.67 14.21 -50.60
C SER A 72 17.69 13.17 -50.06
N ALA A 73 17.68 12.01 -50.70
CA ALA A 73 17.03 10.82 -50.19
C ALA A 73 17.55 10.61 -48.76
N PRO A 74 16.65 10.40 -47.76
CA PRO A 74 17.07 10.23 -46.38
C PRO A 74 18.09 9.07 -46.31
N SER A 75 19.27 9.36 -45.77
CA SER A 75 20.33 8.38 -45.60
C SER A 75 19.76 7.15 -44.89
N ALA A 76 20.18 5.96 -45.31
CA ALA A 76 19.78 4.69 -44.67
C ALA A 76 19.97 4.72 -43.13
N ALA A 77 20.91 5.53 -42.63
CA ALA A 77 21.12 5.78 -41.21
C ALA A 77 19.95 6.52 -40.52
N GLN A 78 19.32 7.50 -41.19
CA GLN A 78 18.18 8.26 -40.66
C GLN A 78 16.91 7.39 -40.61
N LEU A 79 16.67 6.57 -41.65
CA LEU A 79 15.57 5.60 -41.66
C LEU A 79 15.74 4.51 -40.60
N ALA A 80 16.98 4.08 -40.33
CA ALA A 80 17.29 3.13 -39.26
C ALA A 80 17.10 3.74 -37.86
N ALA A 81 17.47 5.01 -37.66
CA ALA A 81 17.26 5.75 -36.41
C ALA A 81 15.77 5.96 -36.11
N GLU A 82 14.96 6.30 -37.12
CA GLU A 82 13.52 6.51 -36.95
C GLU A 82 12.77 5.18 -36.67
N LYS A 83 13.14 4.08 -37.32
CA LYS A 83 12.61 2.74 -37.03
C LYS A 83 12.93 2.30 -35.60
N LYS A 84 14.17 2.53 -35.12
CA LYS A 84 14.56 2.26 -33.72
C LYS A 84 13.77 3.13 -32.73
N ALA A 85 13.56 4.42 -33.03
CA ALA A 85 12.77 5.32 -32.19
C ALA A 85 11.29 4.92 -32.09
N LYS A 86 10.67 4.52 -33.21
CA LYS A 86 9.28 4.00 -33.25
C LYS A 86 9.15 2.67 -32.49
N ALA A 87 10.11 1.76 -32.64
CA ALA A 87 10.15 0.50 -31.90
C ALA A 87 10.28 0.70 -30.38
N LEU A 88 11.14 1.64 -29.94
CA LEU A 88 11.31 2.01 -28.53
C LEU A 88 10.03 2.66 -27.96
N LYS A 89 9.36 3.55 -28.71
CA LYS A 89 8.07 4.15 -28.30
C LYS A 89 6.98 3.08 -28.16
N LYS A 90 6.85 2.15 -29.11
CA LYS A 90 5.89 1.02 -29.06
C LYS A 90 6.18 0.09 -27.87
N ALA A 91 7.44 -0.23 -27.61
CA ALA A 91 7.85 -1.05 -26.47
C ALA A 91 7.55 -0.36 -25.12
N LYS A 92 7.80 0.94 -25.01
CA LYS A 92 7.46 1.73 -23.80
C LYS A 92 5.94 1.82 -23.59
N ALA A 93 5.15 2.04 -24.64
CA ALA A 93 3.69 2.06 -24.58
C ALA A 93 3.12 0.69 -24.14
N ALA A 94 3.65 -0.41 -24.68
CA ALA A 94 3.25 -1.77 -24.30
C ALA A 94 3.58 -2.08 -22.83
N LYS A 95 4.76 -1.64 -22.32
CA LYS A 95 5.12 -1.76 -20.91
C LYS A 95 4.18 -0.96 -20.00
N LYS A 96 3.84 0.29 -20.36
CA LYS A 96 2.90 1.15 -19.62
C LYS A 96 1.50 0.54 -19.54
N ALA A 97 1.00 0.00 -20.65
CA ALA A 97 -0.30 -0.68 -20.70
C ALA A 97 -0.35 -1.93 -19.79
N LYS A 98 0.70 -2.75 -19.80
CA LYS A 98 0.82 -3.93 -18.90
C LYS A 98 0.87 -3.51 -17.42
N ALA A 99 1.62 -2.46 -17.09
CA ALA A 99 1.69 -1.94 -15.73
C ALA A 99 0.34 -1.43 -15.21
N LEU A 100 -0.41 -0.69 -16.04
CA LEU A 100 -1.75 -0.19 -15.68
C LEU A 100 -2.75 -1.33 -15.44
N LYS A 101 -2.73 -2.38 -16.28
CA LYS A 101 -3.56 -3.58 -16.09
C LYS A 101 -3.23 -4.29 -14.76
N LYS A 102 -1.94 -4.51 -14.47
CA LYS A 102 -1.48 -5.10 -13.19
C LYS A 102 -1.90 -4.26 -11.98
N ALA A 103 -1.79 -2.94 -12.06
CA ALA A 103 -2.21 -2.02 -11.00
C ALA A 103 -3.72 -2.11 -10.73
N LYS A 104 -4.56 -2.11 -11.78
CA LYS A 104 -6.01 -2.29 -11.66
C LYS A 104 -6.37 -3.64 -11.04
N ALA A 105 -5.74 -4.73 -11.48
CA ALA A 105 -5.94 -6.07 -10.92
C ALA A 105 -5.56 -6.15 -9.43
N LEU A 106 -4.43 -5.55 -9.04
CA LEU A 106 -4.00 -5.49 -7.64
C LEU A 106 -4.97 -4.66 -6.79
N LYS A 107 -5.47 -3.53 -7.28
CA LYS A 107 -6.51 -2.73 -6.60
C LYS A 107 -7.78 -3.55 -6.35
N LYS A 108 -8.27 -4.29 -7.36
CA LYS A 108 -9.43 -5.20 -7.21
C LYS A 108 -9.16 -6.32 -6.20
N LYS A 109 -7.97 -6.95 -6.24
CA LYS A 109 -7.55 -7.98 -5.26
C LYS A 109 -7.51 -7.43 -3.83
N LYS A 110 -6.92 -6.24 -3.64
CA LYS A 110 -6.87 -5.51 -2.35
C LYS A 110 -8.27 -5.25 -1.80
N ALA A 111 -9.18 -4.74 -2.63
CA ALA A 111 -10.56 -4.47 -2.23
C ALA A 111 -11.30 -5.74 -1.80
N ARG A 112 -11.15 -6.84 -2.55
CA ARG A 112 -11.73 -8.15 -2.20
C ARG A 112 -11.23 -8.68 -0.85
N ILE A 113 -9.92 -8.60 -0.60
CA ILE A 113 -9.31 -9.03 0.67
C ILE A 113 -9.81 -8.16 1.82
N LYS A 114 -9.85 -6.83 1.65
CA LYS A 114 -10.41 -5.90 2.65
C LYS A 114 -11.87 -6.23 2.98
N LYS A 115 -12.69 -6.54 1.97
CA LYS A 115 -14.10 -6.97 2.14
C LYS A 115 -14.19 -8.27 2.95
N LYS A 116 -13.41 -9.30 2.60
CA LYS A 116 -13.39 -10.58 3.34
C LYS A 116 -12.95 -10.39 4.80
N ARG A 117 -11.89 -9.61 5.04
CA ARG A 117 -11.42 -9.28 6.40
C ARG A 117 -12.50 -8.57 7.22
N LYS A 118 -13.19 -7.59 6.64
CA LYS A 118 -14.30 -6.91 7.30
C LYS A 118 -15.42 -7.88 7.66
N LYS A 119 -15.82 -8.76 6.72
CA LYS A 119 -16.83 -9.81 6.99
C LYS A 119 -16.42 -10.72 8.13
N PHE A 120 -15.18 -11.19 8.15
CA PHE A 120 -14.63 -12.01 9.23
C PHE A 120 -14.76 -11.32 10.61
N VAL A 121 -14.25 -10.10 10.73
CA VAL A 121 -14.29 -9.34 11.99
C VAL A 121 -15.72 -9.02 12.43
N VAL A 122 -16.58 -8.60 11.50
CA VAL A 122 -17.99 -8.30 11.80
C VAL A 122 -18.72 -9.57 12.23
N SER A 123 -18.46 -10.71 11.58
CA SER A 123 -19.06 -12.00 11.96
C SER A 123 -18.63 -12.42 13.36
N ALA A 124 -17.36 -12.26 13.74
CA ALA A 124 -16.92 -12.50 15.11
C ALA A 124 -17.62 -11.56 16.11
N LEU A 125 -17.72 -10.27 15.79
CA LEU A 125 -18.40 -9.30 16.67
C LEU A 125 -19.89 -9.61 16.87
N LYS A 126 -20.59 -10.08 15.83
CA LYS A 126 -22.00 -10.47 15.91
C LYS A 126 -22.28 -11.65 16.83
N GLN A 127 -21.25 -12.40 17.18
CA GLN A 127 -21.36 -13.56 18.06
C GLN A 127 -21.24 -13.21 19.55
N VAL A 128 -20.88 -11.96 19.89
CA VAL A 128 -20.81 -11.50 21.28
C VAL A 128 -22.16 -11.67 21.97
N GLY A 129 -22.16 -12.28 23.16
CA GLY A 129 -23.35 -12.63 23.93
C GLY A 129 -23.80 -14.09 23.77
N ALA A 130 -23.42 -14.77 22.69
CA ALA A 130 -23.77 -16.18 22.47
C ALA A 130 -22.97 -17.13 23.37
N TYR A 131 -23.56 -18.27 23.72
CA TYR A 131 -22.89 -19.37 24.42
C TYR A 131 -22.31 -20.36 23.41
N GLN A 132 -20.99 -20.47 23.38
CA GLN A 132 -20.22 -21.33 22.47
C GLN A 132 -18.75 -21.28 22.87
N ASP A 133 -17.98 -22.29 22.47
CA ASP A 133 -16.55 -22.35 22.72
C ASP A 133 -15.74 -21.33 21.87
N CYS A 134 -14.44 -21.30 22.11
CA CYS A 134 -13.54 -20.36 21.46
C CYS A 134 -13.29 -20.66 19.97
N THR A 135 -13.27 -21.93 19.57
CA THR A 135 -12.96 -22.36 18.19
C THR A 135 -14.16 -22.13 17.29
N ARG A 136 -15.38 -22.36 17.79
CA ARG A 136 -16.67 -22.08 17.14
C ARG A 136 -16.80 -20.63 16.72
N VAL A 137 -16.33 -19.69 17.54
CA VAL A 137 -16.30 -18.26 17.17
C VAL A 137 -15.48 -18.04 15.90
N VAL A 138 -14.29 -18.64 15.85
CA VAL A 138 -13.35 -18.48 14.73
C VAL A 138 -13.86 -19.20 13.49
N GLU A 139 -14.35 -20.43 13.61
CA GLU A 139 -14.94 -21.22 12.53
C GLU A 139 -16.10 -20.48 11.86
N ARG A 140 -17.11 -20.05 12.62
CA ARG A 140 -18.26 -19.30 12.08
C ARG A 140 -17.77 -18.05 11.37
N ALA A 141 -16.85 -17.32 11.98
CA ALA A 141 -16.30 -16.11 11.36
C ALA A 141 -15.57 -16.41 10.03
N LEU A 142 -14.74 -17.46 9.97
CA LEU A 142 -14.02 -17.90 8.78
C LEU A 142 -14.99 -18.36 7.68
N HIS A 143 -15.99 -19.15 8.04
CA HIS A 143 -17.05 -19.61 7.16
C HIS A 143 -17.78 -18.43 6.50
N TYR A 144 -18.21 -17.44 7.29
CA TYR A 144 -18.84 -16.20 6.78
C TYR A 144 -17.91 -15.35 5.90
N ALA A 145 -16.59 -15.48 6.05
CA ALA A 145 -15.60 -14.84 5.18
C ALA A 145 -15.29 -15.64 3.90
N GLY A 146 -15.92 -16.80 3.74
CA GLY A 146 -15.79 -17.71 2.59
C GLY A 146 -14.55 -18.60 2.68
N ILE A 147 -14.16 -19.01 3.89
CA ILE A 147 -13.16 -20.04 4.15
C ILE A 147 -13.91 -21.22 4.78
N LYS A 148 -13.95 -22.36 4.09
CA LYS A 148 -14.57 -23.57 4.65
C LYS A 148 -13.71 -24.06 5.81
N THR A 149 -14.34 -24.35 6.94
CA THR A 149 -13.68 -24.89 8.14
C THR A 149 -14.34 -26.23 8.49
N GLY A 150 -13.55 -27.15 9.03
CA GLY A 150 -14.07 -28.30 9.77
C GLY A 150 -14.25 -27.94 11.24
N ASP A 151 -14.26 -28.96 12.09
CA ASP A 151 -14.06 -28.82 13.53
C ASP A 151 -12.59 -28.46 13.79
N LEU A 152 -12.35 -27.30 14.41
CA LEU A 152 -11.01 -26.81 14.70
C LEU A 152 -10.72 -26.93 16.19
N GLY A 153 -9.52 -27.39 16.51
CA GLY A 153 -8.93 -27.25 17.82
C GLY A 153 -8.25 -25.88 18.03
N THR A 154 -7.36 -25.85 19.01
CA THR A 154 -6.59 -24.65 19.39
C THR A 154 -5.15 -24.70 18.91
N GLN A 155 -4.81 -25.60 17.99
CA GLN A 155 -3.44 -25.77 17.49
C GLN A 155 -3.17 -24.91 16.26
N VAL A 156 -1.98 -24.31 16.20
CA VAL A 156 -1.62 -23.37 15.13
C VAL A 156 -1.70 -24.01 13.74
N TYR A 157 -1.34 -25.29 13.63
CA TYR A 157 -1.29 -25.98 12.35
C TYR A 157 -2.67 -26.01 11.67
N GLU A 158 -3.74 -26.21 12.44
CA GLU A 158 -5.13 -26.29 11.96
C GLU A 158 -5.53 -25.01 11.23
N TYR A 159 -5.20 -23.86 11.81
CA TYR A 159 -5.46 -22.55 11.20
C TYR A 159 -4.58 -22.28 9.98
N THR A 160 -3.31 -22.70 10.03
CA THR A 160 -2.41 -22.51 8.88
C THR A 160 -2.74 -23.41 7.69
N SER A 161 -3.24 -24.63 7.93
CA SER A 161 -3.69 -25.56 6.89
C SER A 161 -4.88 -25.03 6.08
N LEU A 162 -5.71 -24.18 6.70
CA LEU A 162 -6.80 -23.45 6.03
C LEU A 162 -6.32 -22.25 5.18
N GLY A 163 -5.01 -22.10 4.98
CA GLY A 163 -4.40 -21.01 4.20
C GLY A 163 -4.07 -19.75 5.02
N GLY A 164 -4.17 -19.83 6.35
CA GLY A 164 -3.67 -18.80 7.25
C GLY A 164 -2.13 -18.79 7.29
N LYS A 165 -1.52 -17.62 7.52
CA LYS A 165 -0.08 -17.47 7.64
C LYS A 165 0.32 -17.00 9.03
N ARG A 166 1.34 -17.62 9.63
CA ARG A 166 1.93 -17.13 10.88
C ARG A 166 2.57 -15.76 10.66
N VAL A 167 2.29 -14.82 11.57
CA VAL A 167 2.88 -13.48 11.54
C VAL A 167 4.07 -13.45 12.49
N LYS A 168 5.29 -13.45 11.94
CA LYS A 168 6.54 -13.38 12.73
C LYS A 168 6.94 -11.94 13.08
N LYS A 169 6.61 -10.98 12.21
CA LYS A 169 6.94 -9.55 12.34
C LYS A 169 5.72 -8.72 11.92
N GLY A 170 5.53 -7.59 12.60
CA GLY A 170 4.40 -6.68 12.38
C GLY A 170 3.31 -6.82 13.44
N GLY A 171 2.74 -5.69 13.83
CA GLY A 171 1.71 -5.64 14.87
C GLY A 171 0.40 -6.34 14.49
N LEU A 172 -0.44 -6.51 15.51
CA LEU A 172 -1.77 -7.07 15.36
C LEU A 172 -2.64 -6.20 14.44
N ARG A 173 -3.37 -6.85 13.53
CA ARG A 173 -4.30 -6.22 12.59
C ARG A 173 -5.70 -6.82 12.76
N PRO A 174 -6.76 -6.01 12.79
CA PRO A 174 -8.13 -6.54 12.88
C PRO A 174 -8.37 -7.64 11.85
N GLY A 175 -8.83 -8.80 12.33
CA GLY A 175 -9.00 -10.02 11.55
C GLY A 175 -7.84 -11.01 11.61
N ASP A 176 -6.84 -10.74 12.44
CA ASP A 176 -5.88 -11.76 12.89
C ASP A 176 -6.55 -12.73 13.87
N VAL A 177 -6.18 -14.00 13.77
CA VAL A 177 -6.54 -15.04 14.75
C VAL A 177 -5.41 -15.13 15.76
N LEU A 178 -5.76 -15.03 17.03
CA LEU A 178 -4.86 -15.18 18.17
C LEU A 178 -4.99 -16.60 18.69
N ILE A 179 -3.87 -17.30 18.83
CA ILE A 179 -3.84 -18.71 19.18
C ILE A 179 -2.91 -18.89 20.37
N TRP A 180 -3.45 -19.45 21.44
CA TRP A 180 -2.71 -20.00 22.57
C TRP A 180 -2.79 -21.53 22.44
N PRO A 181 -1.73 -22.18 21.92
CA PRO A 181 -1.76 -23.60 21.59
C PRO A 181 -2.24 -24.47 22.75
N GLY A 182 -3.18 -25.37 22.46
CA GLY A 182 -3.76 -26.29 23.45
C GLY A 182 -4.65 -25.62 24.50
N ARG A 183 -4.94 -24.31 24.40
CA ARG A 183 -5.61 -23.57 25.47
C ARG A 183 -6.74 -22.67 25.00
N HIS A 184 -6.52 -21.78 24.02
CA HIS A 184 -7.52 -20.77 23.65
C HIS A 184 -7.29 -20.20 22.25
N VAL A 185 -8.37 -19.73 21.62
CA VAL A 185 -8.28 -18.92 20.40
C VAL A 185 -9.22 -17.71 20.44
N ALA A 186 -8.88 -16.66 19.72
CA ALA A 186 -9.70 -15.45 19.66
C ALA A 186 -9.55 -14.70 18.33
N VAL A 187 -10.57 -13.92 17.97
CA VAL A 187 -10.53 -13.07 16.77
C VAL A 187 -10.17 -11.64 17.15
N TYR A 188 -9.01 -11.15 16.72
CA TYR A 188 -8.61 -9.78 16.99
C TYR A 188 -9.48 -8.77 16.24
N THR A 189 -10.03 -7.80 16.96
CA THR A 189 -10.95 -6.79 16.41
C THR A 189 -10.32 -5.41 16.27
N GLY A 190 -9.08 -5.24 16.76
CA GLY A 190 -8.40 -3.93 16.81
C GLY A 190 -8.38 -3.34 18.22
N LYS A 191 -7.60 -2.26 18.39
CA LYS A 191 -7.50 -1.47 19.63
C LYS A 191 -7.21 -2.33 20.87
N GLY A 192 -6.37 -3.35 20.73
CA GLY A 192 -6.03 -4.26 21.84
C GLY A 192 -7.18 -5.15 22.33
N LYS A 193 -8.26 -5.31 21.54
CA LYS A 193 -9.41 -6.16 21.88
C LYS A 193 -9.66 -7.29 20.89
N ALA A 194 -10.10 -8.44 21.39
CA ALA A 194 -10.51 -9.60 20.59
C ALA A 194 -11.88 -10.13 21.04
N VAL A 195 -12.52 -10.92 20.18
CA VAL A 195 -13.70 -11.72 20.53
C VAL A 195 -13.22 -13.09 20.99
N HIS A 196 -13.64 -13.47 22.19
CA HIS A 196 -13.35 -14.74 22.83
C HIS A 196 -14.65 -15.50 23.04
N GLY A 197 -14.72 -16.77 22.61
CA GLY A 197 -15.78 -17.70 23.02
C GLY A 197 -15.38 -18.43 24.30
N GLY A 198 -16.34 -19.09 24.97
CA GLY A 198 -16.09 -19.91 26.14
C GLY A 198 -15.49 -19.17 27.33
N TRP A 199 -15.67 -17.83 27.43
CA TRP A 199 -14.86 -16.99 28.31
C TRP A 199 -15.20 -17.14 29.79
N SER A 200 -16.36 -16.63 30.20
CA SER A 200 -16.88 -16.75 31.56
C SER A 200 -18.26 -17.39 31.46
N ALA A 201 -18.47 -18.50 32.18
CA ALA A 201 -19.68 -19.32 32.10
C ALA A 201 -20.08 -19.69 30.65
N GLY A 202 -19.10 -19.86 29.75
CA GLY A 202 -19.34 -20.23 28.35
C GLY A 202 -19.73 -19.08 27.40
N ARG A 203 -19.82 -17.82 27.86
CA ARG A 203 -20.23 -16.69 27.01
C ARG A 203 -19.13 -16.20 26.06
N THR A 204 -19.58 -15.73 24.90
CA THR A 204 -18.75 -15.01 23.94
C THR A 204 -18.66 -13.53 24.33
N VAL A 205 -17.45 -12.99 24.49
CA VAL A 205 -17.22 -11.61 24.93
C VAL A 205 -16.21 -10.89 24.04
N LYS A 206 -16.24 -9.55 24.05
CA LYS A 206 -15.18 -8.72 23.48
C LYS A 206 -14.31 -8.16 24.61
N ASN A 207 -13.10 -8.66 24.75
CA ASN A 207 -12.19 -8.29 25.85
C ASN A 207 -10.77 -7.99 25.34
N LYS A 208 -9.85 -7.66 26.25
CA LYS A 208 -8.42 -7.42 25.94
C LYS A 208 -7.81 -8.62 25.23
N THR A 209 -6.79 -8.39 24.39
CA THR A 209 -6.10 -9.46 23.66
C THR A 209 -5.16 -10.30 24.51
N LEU A 210 -4.61 -9.73 25.57
CA LEU A 210 -3.71 -10.43 26.48
C LEU A 210 -4.52 -10.89 27.68
N VAL A 211 -4.73 -12.20 27.77
CA VAL A 211 -5.68 -12.75 28.74
C VAL A 211 -5.16 -13.94 29.55
N MET A 212 -3.92 -14.38 29.29
CA MET A 212 -3.34 -15.58 29.92
C MET A 212 -1.87 -15.39 30.34
N GLY A 213 -1.40 -14.14 30.47
CA GLY A 213 0.01 -13.84 30.78
C GLY A 213 1.02 -14.20 29.68
N VAL A 214 0.60 -14.95 28.66
CA VAL A 214 1.40 -15.37 27.51
C VAL A 214 0.95 -14.69 26.22
N LYS A 215 1.91 -14.37 25.34
CA LYS A 215 1.63 -13.79 24.02
C LYS A 215 1.05 -14.88 23.09
N PRO A 216 -0.05 -14.59 22.38
CA PRO A 216 -0.58 -15.53 21.39
C PRO A 216 0.34 -15.64 20.18
N ILE A 217 0.29 -16.80 19.52
CA ILE A 217 0.72 -16.95 18.14
C ILE A 217 -0.34 -16.35 17.22
N VAL A 218 0.09 -15.57 16.24
CA VAL A 218 -0.80 -14.81 15.36
C VAL A 218 -0.86 -15.49 13.99
N VAL A 219 -2.08 -15.81 13.53
CA VAL A 219 -2.35 -16.32 12.19
C VAL A 219 -3.22 -15.33 11.40
N ARG A 220 -2.81 -15.02 10.18
CA ARG A 220 -3.44 -14.03 9.31
C ARG A 220 -3.88 -14.64 7.98
N TYR A 221 -5.16 -14.46 7.64
CA TYR A 221 -5.76 -14.95 6.40
C TYR A 221 -5.85 -13.86 5.32
N PHE A 222 -6.25 -12.66 5.71
CA PHE A 222 -6.66 -11.61 4.77
C PHE A 222 -5.54 -10.61 4.51
N ASP A 223 -4.45 -11.10 3.92
CA ASP A 223 -3.36 -10.28 3.44
C ASP A 223 -3.10 -10.48 1.95
N LEU A 224 -2.41 -9.52 1.35
CA LEU A 224 -1.86 -9.75 0.02
C LEU A 224 -0.73 -10.76 0.16
N LYS A 225 -0.83 -11.87 -0.57
CA LYS A 225 0.36 -12.63 -0.97
C LYS A 225 1.24 -11.64 -1.74
N VAL A 226 2.31 -11.19 -1.08
CA VAL A 226 3.46 -10.54 -1.73
C VAL A 226 4.09 -11.56 -2.64
#